data_AF-A0A142YL69-F1
#
_entry.id   AF-A0A142YL69-F1
#
_cell.length_a   1.000
_cell.length_b   1.000
_cell.length_c   1.000
_cell.angle_alpha   90.00
_cell.angle_beta   90.00
_cell.angle_gamma   90.00
#
_symmetry.space_group_name_H-M   'P 1'
#
loop_
_entity.id
_entity.type
_entity.pdbx_description
1 polymer ?
#
loop_
_entity_poly.entity_id
_entity_poly.type
_entity_poly.pdbx_seq_one_letter_code
_entity_poly.pdbx_strand_id
1 'polypeptide(L)' 'MIQGRCPTCSKPFAVASIDDLPTFPFCSERCRLVDLGRWIDEDYAIPGPPVELGPEDQDGSTRPPEANGRFDEED' A
#
# COMPACT_ATOMS: atom_id res chain seq x y z
N MET A 1 -29.74 10.16 0.13
CA MET A 1 -29.43 8.97 -0.70
C MET A 1 -28.09 9.19 -1.36
N ILE A 2 -27.07 8.49 -0.86
CA ILE A 2 -25.71 8.50 -1.37
C ILE A 2 -25.50 7.18 -2.10
N GLN A 3 -25.04 7.25 -3.35
CA GLN A 3 -24.74 6.09 -4.17
C GLN A 3 -23.31 6.18 -4.66
N GLY A 4 -22.62 5.05 -4.69
CA GLY A 4 -21.23 4.97 -5.12
C GLY A 4 -20.79 3.57 -5.47
N ARG A 5 -19.50 3.42 -5.78
CA ARG A 5 -18.82 2.14 -5.95
C ARG A 5 -17.67 2.06 -4.97
N CYS A 6 -17.51 0.90 -4.34
CA CYS A 6 -16.36 0.64 -3.49
C CYS A 6 -15.07 0.72 -4.34
N PRO A 7 -14.07 1.54 -3.96
CA PRO A 7 -12.83 1.66 -4.73
C PRO A 7 -12.02 0.36 -4.74
N THR A 8 -12.15 -0.48 -3.71
CA THR A 8 -11.39 -1.74 -3.58
C THR A 8 -11.92 -2.88 -4.45
N CYS A 9 -13.24 -3.03 -4.57
CA CYS A 9 -13.87 -4.18 -5.25
C CYS A 9 -14.94 -3.81 -6.28
N SER A 10 -15.15 -2.51 -6.52
CA SER A 10 -16.11 -1.95 -7.49
C SER A 10 -17.59 -2.29 -7.25
N LYS A 11 -17.92 -2.95 -6.13
CA LYS A 11 -19.30 -3.26 -5.73
C LYS A 11 -20.11 -1.96 -5.54
N PRO A 12 -21.30 -1.83 -6.15
CA PRO A 12 -22.16 -0.68 -5.95
C PRO A 12 -22.77 -0.70 -4.54
N PHE A 13 -22.98 0.48 -3.97
CA PHE A 13 -23.72 0.66 -2.72
C PHE A 13 -24.64 1.89 -2.81
N ALA A 14 -25.74 1.85 -2.06
CA ALA A 14 -26.68 2.96 -1.91
C ALA A 14 -27.16 3.01 -0.45
N VAL A 15 -27.02 4.17 0.19
CA VAL A 15 -27.39 4.39 1.60
C VAL A 15 -28.14 5.71 1.78
N ALA A 16 -28.92 5.87 2.85
CA ALA A 16 -29.70 7.08 3.05
C ALA A 16 -28.79 8.25 3.45
N SER A 17 -27.87 8.02 4.40
CA SER A 17 -26.80 8.92 4.82
C SER A 17 -25.45 8.19 4.95
N ILE A 18 -24.36 8.91 5.24
CA ILE A 18 -23.04 8.31 5.49
C ILE A 18 -23.05 7.49 6.79
N ASP A 19 -23.86 7.85 7.78
CA ASP A 19 -23.94 7.16 9.07
C ASP A 19 -24.42 5.70 8.93
N ASP A 20 -25.20 5.41 7.88
CA ASP A 20 -25.66 4.06 7.54
C ASP A 20 -24.53 3.17 6.97
N LEU A 21 -23.39 3.76 6.59
CA LEU A 21 -22.21 3.06 6.08
C LEU A 21 -20.94 3.57 6.80
N PRO A 22 -20.66 3.10 8.03
CA PRO A 22 -19.47 3.51 8.79
C PRO A 22 -18.15 3.22 8.08
N THR A 23 -18.17 2.31 7.11
CA THR A 23 -17.01 1.94 6.29
C THR A 23 -16.88 2.81 5.03
N PHE A 24 -17.72 3.82 4.83
CA PHE A 24 -17.65 4.72 3.67
C PHE A 24 -16.22 5.26 3.51
N PRO A 25 -15.63 5.25 2.29
CA PRO A 25 -16.22 4.97 0.97
C PRO A 25 -16.25 3.48 0.56
N PHE A 26 -15.96 2.55 1.47
CA PHE A 26 -15.90 1.12 1.21
C PHE A 26 -17.21 0.40 1.51
N CYS A 27 -17.49 -0.70 0.80
CA CYS A 27 -18.72 -1.48 1.02
C CYS A 27 -18.67 -2.39 2.26
N SER A 28 -17.49 -2.56 2.89
CA SER A 28 -17.31 -3.38 4.10
C SER A 28 -15.96 -3.14 4.76
N GLU A 29 -15.82 -3.57 6.01
CA GLU A 29 -14.57 -3.51 6.78
C GLU A 29 -13.43 -4.24 6.07
N ARG A 30 -13.71 -5.39 5.45
CA ARG A 30 -12.74 -6.14 4.64
C ARG A 30 -12.12 -5.27 3.54
N CYS A 31 -12.92 -4.47 2.84
CA CYS A 31 -12.42 -3.63 1.76
C CYS A 31 -11.59 -2.46 2.29
N ARG A 32 -11.97 -1.88 3.44
CA ARG A 32 -11.16 -0.87 4.12
C ARG A 32 -9.78 -1.39 4.50
N LEU A 33 -9.71 -2.60 5.06
CA LEU A 33 -8.44 -3.22 5.46
C LEU A 33 -7.57 -3.62 4.25
N VAL A 34 -8.16 -4.10 3.17
CA VAL A 34 -7.41 -4.41 1.93
C VAL A 34 -6.83 -3.14 1.33
N ASP A 35 -7.59 -2.04 1.30
CA ASP A 35 -7.08 -0.77 0.81
C ASP A 35 -5.90 -0.29 1.66
N LEU A 36 -6.03 -0.35 2.99
CA LEU A 36 -4.94 -0.03 3.90
C LEU A 36 -3.69 -0.91 3.66
N GLY A 37 -3.88 -2.21 3.40
CA GLY A 37 -2.78 -3.12 3.06
C GLY A 37 -2.01 -2.64 1.82
N ARG A 38 -2.71 -2.25 0.76
CA ARG A 38 -2.08 -1.71 -0.46
C ARG A 38 -1.29 -0.43 -0.22
N TRP A 39 -1.70 0.41 0.73
CA TRP A 39 -0.91 1.58 1.13
C TRP A 39 0.38 1.18 1.85
N ILE A 40 0.31 0.19 2.74
CA ILE A 40 1.47 -0.30 3.49
C ILE A 40 2.46 -1.01 2.56
N ASP A 41 1.95 -1.78 1.60
CA ASP A 41 2.74 -2.54 0.64
C ASP A 41 3.28 -1.68 -0.52
N GLU A 42 3.06 -0.35 -0.49
CA GLU A 42 3.46 0.61 -1.52
C GLU A 42 2.91 0.30 -2.93
N ASP A 43 1.78 -0.41 -3.01
CA ASP A 43 1.10 -0.73 -4.28
C ASP A 43 0.53 0.51 -4.98
N TYR A 44 0.29 1.58 -4.22
CA TYR A 44 -0.19 2.86 -4.74
C TYR A 44 1.00 3.77 -5.08
N ALA A 45 1.32 3.86 -6.38
CA ALA A 45 2.36 4.74 -6.91
C ALA A 45 1.80 5.66 -8.00
N ILE A 46 2.31 6.90 -8.04
CA ILE A 46 2.06 7.82 -9.15
C ILE A 46 3.22 7.67 -10.13
N PRO A 47 2.98 7.27 -11.39
CA PRO A 47 4.05 7.16 -12.38
C PRO A 47 4.66 8.54 -12.63
N GLY A 48 5.98 8.62 -12.54
CA GLY A 48 6.76 9.83 -12.78
C GLY A 48 7.94 9.57 -13.72
N PRO A 49 8.59 10.63 -14.23
CA PRO A 49 9.86 10.49 -14.93
C PRO A 49 10.90 9.86 -13.97
N PRO A 50 11.95 9.20 -14.50
CA PRO A 50 13.05 8.73 -13.67
C PRO A 50 13.58 9.85 -12.79
N VAL A 51 13.82 9.53 -11.51
CA VAL A 51 14.45 10.47 -10.59
C VAL A 51 15.93 10.51 -10.94
N GLU A 52 16.42 11.67 -11.40
CA GLU A 52 17.85 11.94 -11.54
C GLU A 52 18.40 12.18 -10.12
N LEU A 53 18.95 11.12 -9.51
CA LEU A 53 19.57 11.20 -8.18
C LEU A 53 20.87 12.01 -8.26
N GLY A 54 21.01 13.02 -7.41
CA GLY A 54 22.23 13.81 -7.31
C GLY A 54 23.38 12.98 -6.69
N PRO A 55 24.64 13.45 -6.80
CA PRO A 55 25.78 12.77 -6.18
C PRO A 55 25.68 12.65 -4.64
N GLU A 56 24.79 13.40 -4.00
CA GLU A 56 24.51 13.39 -2.56
C GLU A 56 23.52 12.30 -2.11
N ASP A 57 22.73 11.72 -3.03
CA ASP A 57 21.72 10.69 -2.73
C ASP A 57 22.28 9.25 -2.82
N GLN A 58 23.59 9.10 -2.95
CA GLN A 58 24.28 7.80 -3.16
C GLN A 58 24.64 7.07 -1.85
N ASP A 59 24.10 7.51 -0.72
CA ASP A 59 24.14 6.81 0.58
C ASP A 59 23.04 5.73 0.66
N GLY A 60 23.19 4.72 -0.19
CA GLY A 60 23.30 3.30 0.16
C GLY A 60 22.42 2.59 1.20
N SER A 61 21.36 3.15 1.80
CA SER A 61 20.46 2.34 2.66
C SER A 61 19.44 1.50 1.87
N THR A 62 19.82 0.98 0.70
CA THR A 62 19.16 -0.19 0.12
C THR A 62 19.95 -1.40 0.57
N ARG A 63 19.62 -1.96 1.75
CA ARG A 63 20.22 -3.22 2.21
C ARG A 63 19.61 -4.35 1.39
N PRO A 64 20.35 -5.06 0.51
CA PRO A 64 19.87 -6.32 -0.02
C PRO A 64 19.96 -7.37 1.10
N PRO A 65 19.08 -8.39 1.15
CA PRO A 65 19.31 -9.52 2.04
C PRO A 65 20.58 -10.24 1.57
N GLU A 66 21.65 -10.15 2.34
CA GLU A 66 22.86 -10.93 2.08
C GLU A 66 22.52 -12.42 2.24
N ALA A 67 22.33 -13.09 1.11
CA ALA A 67 22.38 -14.53 1.04
C ALA A 67 23.83 -14.98 1.25
N ASN A 68 24.03 -15.75 2.33
CA ASN A 68 25.13 -16.69 2.57
C ASN A 68 26.46 -16.11 3.09
N GLY A 69 26.59 -16.06 4.42
CA GLY A 69 27.88 -16.05 5.12
C GLY A 69 28.21 -17.44 5.67
N ARG A 70 29.08 -18.18 4.97
CA ARG A 70 29.83 -19.33 5.49
C ARG A 70 31.13 -18.80 6.08
N PHE A 71 31.39 -18.98 7.38
CA PHE A 71 32.70 -18.92 8.06
C PHE A 71 32.52 -19.64 9.42
N ASP A 72 32.85 -20.94 9.48
CA ASP A 72 34.13 -21.53 9.93
C ASP A 72 34.18 -21.73 11.46
N GLU A 73 34.41 -23.00 11.81
CA GLU A 73 34.41 -23.62 13.12
C GLU A 73 35.84 -23.57 13.67
N GLU A 74 36.10 -22.87 14.78
CA GLU A 74 37.33 -22.84 15.62
C GLU A 74 37.07 -21.73 16.70
N ASP A 75 37.14 -21.88 18.03
CA ASP A 75 37.67 -22.84 19.01
C ASP A 75 36.77 -22.76 20.29
#